data_AF-A0A3C1VYE5-F1
#
_entry.id   AF-A0A3C1VYE5-F1
#
_cell.length_a   1.000
_cell.length_b   1.000
_cell.length_c   1.000
_cell.angle_alpha   90.00
_cell.angle_beta   90.00
_cell.angle_gamma   90.00
#
_symmetry.space_group_name_H-M   'P 1'
#
loop_
_entity.id
_entity.type
_entity.pdbx_description
1 polymer ?
#
loop_
_entity_poly.entity_id
_entity_poly.type
_entity_poly.pdbx_seq_one_letter_code
_entity_poly.pdbx_strand_id
1 'polypeptide(L)' 'MNTQDFLLELGTEELPRKLLKQLSSALTNNVTTQLSELNLSYTKVASFATPRRLAV' A
#
# COMPACT_ATOMS: atom_id res chain seq x y z
N MET A 1 6.38 16.09 -18.29
CA MET A 1 5.32 15.70 -17.33
C MET A 1 5.92 15.68 -15.95
N ASN A 2 5.28 16.36 -14.98
CA ASN A 2 5.68 16.29 -13.57
C ASN A 2 4.95 15.08 -12.96
N THR A 3 5.70 14.09 -12.49
CA THR A 3 5.15 12.92 -11.79
C THR A 3 5.14 13.22 -10.31
N GLN A 4 3.97 13.11 -9.68
CA GLN A 4 3.83 13.25 -8.24
C GLN A 4 3.75 11.88 -7.59
N ASP A 5 4.43 11.74 -6.46
CA ASP A 5 4.31 10.55 -5.64
C ASP A 5 2.98 10.58 -4.88
N PHE A 6 2.32 9.43 -4.80
CA PHE A 6 1.14 9.20 -4.00
C PHE A 6 1.51 8.26 -2.86
N LEU A 7 1.20 8.64 -1.62
CA LEU A 7 1.43 7.83 -0.44
C LEU A 7 0.10 7.58 0.27
N LEU A 8 -0.29 6.31 0.34
CA LEU A 8 -1.43 5.89 1.15
C LEU A 8 -0.91 5.29 2.45
N GLU A 9 -1.19 5.94 3.58
CA GLU A 9 -0.82 5.47 4.91
C GLU A 9 -2.08 5.08 5.70
N LEU A 10 -2.05 3.87 6.27
CA LEU A 10 -3.05 3.36 7.19
C LEU A 10 -2.44 3.21 8.58
N GLY A 11 -2.98 3.95 9.54
CA GLY A 11 -2.71 3.73 10.96
C GLY A 11 -3.32 2.41 11.42
N THR A 12 -2.51 1.56 12.04
CA THR A 12 -2.94 0.29 12.58
C THR A 12 -2.62 0.28 14.07
N GLU A 13 -3.59 0.10 14.95
CA GLU A 13 -3.30 0.09 16.39
C GLU A 13 -2.69 -1.27 16.81
N GLU A 14 -3.44 -2.06 17.58
CA GLU A 14 -2.98 -3.34 18.12
C GLU A 14 -3.13 -4.49 17.11
N LEU A 15 -2.54 -4.34 15.91
CA LEU A 15 -2.53 -5.43 14.93
C LEU A 15 -1.59 -6.56 15.38
N PRO A 16 -2.06 -7.82 15.31
CA PRO A 16 -1.19 -8.97 15.54
C PRO A 16 -0.01 -8.98 14.56
N ARG A 17 1.23 -9.10 15.08
CA ARG A 17 2.46 -9.11 14.27
C ARG A 17 2.42 -10.11 13.10
N LYS A 18 1.74 -11.25 13.29
CA LYS A 18 1.58 -12.30 12.27
C LYS A 18 0.76 -11.82 11.05
N LEU A 19 -0.18 -10.90 11.25
CA LEU A 19 -1.07 -10.41 10.19
C LEU A 19 -0.46 -9.27 9.37
N LEU A 20 0.53 -8.54 9.91
CA LEU A 20 1.12 -7.36 9.25
C LEU A 20 1.61 -7.65 7.83
N LYS A 21 2.32 -8.77 7.63
CA LYS A 21 2.85 -9.13 6.31
C LYS A 21 1.72 -9.44 5.31
N GLN A 22 0.68 -10.13 5.76
CA GLN A 22 -0.47 -10.47 4.92
C GLN A 22 -1.27 -9.20 4.56
N LEU A 23 -1.53 -8.34 5.53
CA LEU A 23 -2.27 -7.09 5.33
C LEU A 23 -1.50 -6.10 4.46
N SER A 24 -0.19 -5.98 4.65
CA SER A 24 0.67 -5.18 3.78
C SER A 24 0.60 -5.66 2.32
N SER A 25 0.76 -6.96 2.09
CA SER A 25 0.66 -7.54 0.74
C SER A 25 -0.74 -7.34 0.13
N ALA A 26 -1.79 -7.56 0.92
CA ALA A 26 -3.17 -7.37 0.47
C ALA A 26 -3.47 -5.90 0.12
N LEU A 27 -2.99 -4.95 0.92
CA LEU A 27 -3.12 -3.52 0.63
C LEU A 27 -2.43 -3.17 -0.69
N THR A 28 -1.19 -3.62 -0.87
CA THR A 28 -0.43 -3.37 -2.11
C THR A 28 -1.13 -3.94 -3.32
N ASN A 29 -1.54 -5.21 -3.26
CA ASN A 29 -2.22 -5.86 -4.37
C ASN A 29 -3.51 -5.12 -4.73
N ASN A 30 -4.34 -4.80 -3.73
CA ASN A 30 -5.61 -4.11 -3.97
C ASN A 30 -5.41 -2.73 -4.60
N VAL A 31 -4.41 -1.95 -4.15
CA VAL A 31 -4.10 -0.65 -4.76
C VAL A 31 -3.62 -0.82 -6.20
N THR A 32 -2.70 -1.76 -6.46
CA THR A 32 -2.21 -2.00 -7.84
C THR A 32 -3.31 -2.47 -8.78
N THR A 33 -4.21 -3.33 -8.31
CA THR A 33 -5.37 -3.81 -9.09
C THR A 33 -6.30 -2.65 -9.41
N GLN A 34 -6.68 -1.83 -8.42
CA GLN A 34 -7.56 -0.69 -8.65
C GLN A 34 -6.95 0.35 -9.59
N LEU A 35 -5.64 0.65 -9.45
CA LEU A 35 -4.95 1.53 -10.39
C LEU A 35 -5.01 0.99 -11.82
N SER A 36 -4.83 -0.32 -11.99
CA SER A 36 -4.95 -0.98 -13.30
C SER A 36 -6.38 -0.91 -13.84
N GLU A 37 -7.40 -1.18 -13.03
CA GLU A 37 -8.81 -1.12 -13.42
C GLU A 37 -9.24 0.29 -13.84
N LEU A 38 -8.69 1.31 -13.18
CA LEU A 38 -8.92 2.73 -13.50
C LEU A 38 -8.03 3.26 -14.64
N ASN A 39 -7.20 2.40 -15.25
CA ASN A 39 -6.22 2.78 -16.28
C ASN A 39 -5.24 3.89 -15.83
N LEU A 40 -4.92 3.94 -14.54
CA LEU A 40 -3.94 4.87 -13.96
C LEU A 40 -2.54 4.25 -14.00
N SER A 41 -1.68 4.78 -14.87
CA SER A 41 -0.30 4.30 -15.02
C SER A 41 0.60 4.81 -13.90
N TYR A 42 1.48 3.93 -13.40
CA TYR A 42 2.51 4.25 -12.42
C TYR A 42 3.83 3.56 -12.80
N THR A 43 4.95 4.06 -12.29
CA THR A 43 6.29 3.52 -12.59
C THR A 43 6.76 2.49 -11.58
N LYS A 44 6.46 2.71 -10.30
CA LYS A 44 6.88 1.84 -9.20
C LYS A 44 5.87 1.90 -8.06
N VAL A 45 5.73 0.78 -7.36
CA VAL A 45 5.01 0.69 -6.09
C VAL A 45 5.98 0.15 -5.03
N ALA A 46 5.92 0.71 -3.83
CA ALA A 46 6.75 0.31 -2.69
C ALA A 46 5.85 0.20 -1.47
N SER A 47 5.95 -0.91 -0.74
CA SER A 47 5.16 -1.12 0.46
C SER A 47 6.00 -1.13 1.72
N PHE A 48 5.45 -0.54 2.78
CA PHE A 48 6.08 -0.42 4.08
C PHE A 48 5.14 -0.95 5.15
N ALA A 49 5.66 -1.73 6.08
CA ALA A 49 4.90 -2.26 7.19
C ALA A 49 5.68 -2.12 8.48
N THR A 50 5.10 -1.40 9.43
CA THR A 50 5.56 -1.31 10.81
C THR A 50 4.45 -1.85 11.73
N PRO A 51 4.72 -2.18 13.00
CA PRO A 51 3.68 -2.67 13.90
C PRO A 51 2.44 -1.79 14.00
N ARG A 52 2.59 -0.48 13.76
CA ARG A 52 1.50 0.49 13.89
C ARG A 52 1.06 1.16 12.59
N ARG A 53 1.68 0.83 11.46
CA ARG A 53 1.39 1.51 10.19
C ARG A 53 1.62 0.60 9.00
N LEU A 54 0.75 0.70 8.01
CA LEU A 54 0.94 0.15 6.68
C LEU A 54 0.97 1.31 5.69
N ALA A 55 1.87 1.28 4.73
CA ALA A 55 1.91 2.25 3.66
C ALA A 55 2.19 1.59 2.31
N VAL A 56 1.64 2.17 1.24
CA VAL A 56 1.91 1.81 -0.16
C VAL A 56 1.93 3.05 -1.04
#